data_AF-A0A7X6XGQ1-F1
#
_entry.id   AF-A0A7X6XGQ1-F1
#
_cell.length_a   1.000
_cell.length_b   1.000
_cell.length_c   1.000
_cell.angle_alpha   90.00
_cell.angle_beta   90.00
_cell.angle_gamma   90.00
#
_symmetry.space_group_name_H-M   'P 1'
#
loop_
_entity.id
_entity.type
_entity.pdbx_description
1 polymer ?
#
loop_
_entity_poly.entity_id
_entity_poly.type
_entity_poly.pdbx_seq_one_letter_code
_entity_poly.pdbx_strand_id
1 'polypeptide(L)'
;ETNAYEPKYGSLEEIQRGAYNRLDLSISKHMNFKKFALTIYLSINNILNTKNETNGIHYNTDYSNTYSKYHTLRTFYAGLVLSF
;
A
#
# COMPACT_ATOMS: atom_id res chain seq x y z
N GLU A 1 -40.31 22.56 13.04
CA GLU A 1 -39.45 21.59 13.74
C GLU A 1 -38.10 21.63 13.05
N THR A 2 -37.05 22.01 13.76
CA THR A 2 -35.71 22.15 13.18
C THR A 2 -35.07 20.76 13.20
N ASN A 3 -34.82 20.19 12.02
CA ASN A 3 -34.02 18.98 11.84
C ASN A 3 -32.59 19.26 12.31
N ALA A 4 -32.36 19.22 13.62
CA ALA A 4 -31.06 19.45 14.21
C ALA A 4 -30.12 18.34 13.76
N TYR A 5 -29.01 18.71 13.14
CA TYR A 5 -27.95 17.78 12.76
C TYR A 5 -27.37 17.13 14.01
N GLU A 6 -27.53 15.81 14.14
CA GLU A 6 -26.91 15.03 15.21
C GLU A 6 -25.54 14.52 14.73
N PRO A 7 -24.43 14.99 15.32
CA PRO A 7 -23.11 14.54 14.92
C PRO A 7 -22.92 13.07 15.30
N LYS A 8 -22.49 12.25 14.33
CA LYS A 8 -22.03 10.88 14.60
C LYS A 8 -20.64 10.94 15.22
N TYR A 9 -20.56 10.77 16.53
CA TYR A 9 -19.27 10.63 17.23
C TYR A 9 -18.60 9.29 16.87
N GLY A 10 -17.29 9.34 16.64
CA GLY A 10 -16.47 8.14 16.49
C GLY A 10 -16.27 7.43 17.84
N SER A 11 -15.84 6.17 17.80
CA SER A 11 -15.38 5.46 19.00
C SER A 11 -14.24 6.25 19.69
N LEU A 12 -14.28 6.33 21.02
CA LEU A 12 -13.21 6.88 21.85
C LEU A 12 -11.98 5.98 21.91
N GLU A 13 -12.12 4.72 21.50
CA GLU A 13 -11.05 3.73 21.54
C GLU A 13 -10.12 3.92 20.33
N GLU A 14 -8.84 4.17 20.59
CA GLU A 14 -7.81 4.07 19.57
C GLU A 14 -7.67 2.60 19.14
N ILE A 15 -8.16 2.26 17.95
CA ILE A 15 -7.98 0.93 17.38
C ILE A 15 -6.52 0.81 16.91
N GLN A 16 -5.66 0.29 17.79
CA GLN A 16 -4.32 -0.10 17.41
C GLN A 16 -4.38 -1.45 16.69
N ARG A 17 -4.26 -1.44 15.35
CA ARG A 17 -4.23 -2.68 14.58
C ARG A 17 -2.91 -3.41 14.81
N GLY A 18 -3.01 -4.73 14.90
CA GLY A 18 -1.89 -5.59 15.24
C GLY A 18 -0.75 -5.56 14.22
N ALA A 19 0.41 -6.04 14.64
CA ALA A 19 1.57 -6.20 13.77
C ALA A 19 1.22 -7.09 12.56
N TYR A 20 1.79 -6.78 11.40
CA TYR A 20 1.61 -7.55 10.18
C TYR A 20 2.96 -8.00 9.63
N ASN A 21 2.96 -9.17 8.98
CA ASN A 21 4.13 -9.69 8.28
C ASN A 21 4.00 -9.41 6.78
N ARG A 22 5.08 -8.93 6.18
CA ARG A 22 5.19 -8.67 4.74
C ARG A 22 6.40 -9.40 4.19
N LEU A 23 6.20 -10.11 3.09
CA LEU A 23 7.27 -10.77 2.33
C LEU A 23 7.35 -10.14 0.94
N ASP A 24 8.54 -9.69 0.58
CA ASP A 24 8.85 -9.10 -0.71
C ASP A 24 9.92 -9.93 -1.42
N LEU A 25 9.81 -10.06 -2.74
CA LEU A 25 10.78 -10.78 -3.58
C LEU A 25 11.24 -9.86 -4.70
N SER A 26 12.54 -9.79 -4.90
CA SER A 26 13.14 -9.07 -6.02
C SER A 26 14.18 -9.94 -6.70
N ILE A 27 14.10 -10.03 -8.02
CA ILE A 27 15.03 -10.77 -8.87
C ILE A 27 15.55 -9.80 -9.93
N SER A 28 16.86 -9.73 -10.05
CA SER A 28 17.53 -8.93 -11.07
C SER A 28 18.54 -9.76 -11.84
N LYS A 29 18.58 -9.58 -13.16
CA LYS A 29 19.58 -10.16 -14.05
C LYS A 29 20.38 -9.05 -14.70
N HIS A 30 21.67 -9.04 -14.44
CA HIS A 30 22.62 -8.16 -15.11
C HIS A 30 23.34 -8.91 -16.24
N MET A 31 23.37 -8.32 -17.43
CA MET A 31 24.00 -8.88 -18.62
C MET A 31 24.94 -7.83 -19.21
N ASN A 32 26.22 -8.18 -19.30
CA ASN A 32 27.23 -7.28 -19.85
C ASN A 32 27.54 -7.67 -21.30
N PHE A 33 27.48 -6.70 -22.20
CA PHE A 33 27.90 -6.81 -23.59
C PHE A 33 29.06 -5.84 -23.83
N LYS A 34 29.91 -6.12 -24.83
CA LYS A 34 31.15 -5.35 -25.08
C LYS A 34 30.97 -3.82 -25.14
N LYS A 35 29.80 -3.33 -25.55
CA LYS A 35 29.52 -1.90 -25.76
C LYS A 35 28.36 -1.36 -24.91
N PHE A 36 27.70 -2.21 -24.13
CA PHE A 36 26.58 -1.82 -23.30
C PHE A 36 26.29 -2.88 -22.25
N ALA A 37 25.70 -2.49 -21.14
CA ALA A 37 25.16 -3.40 -20.14
C ALA A 37 23.64 -3.27 -20.07
N LEU A 38 22.99 -4.39 -19.79
CA LEU A 38 21.55 -4.50 -19.65
C LEU A 38 21.23 -5.12 -18.30
N THR A 39 20.52 -4.37 -17.45
CA THR A 39 19.97 -4.89 -16.20
C THR A 39 18.45 -5.00 -16.32
N ILE A 40 17.91 -6.19 -16.09
CA ILE A 40 16.47 -6.43 -16.00
C ILE A 40 16.16 -6.72 -14.54
N TYR A 41 15.12 -6.11 -13.98
CA TYR A 41 14.66 -6.40 -12.63
C TYR A 41 13.14 -6.62 -12.61
N LEU A 42 12.74 -7.53 -11.72
CA LEU A 42 11.36 -7.87 -11.43
C LEU A 42 11.22 -7.95 -9.91
N SER A 43 10.24 -7.26 -9.36
CA SER A 43 9.98 -7.24 -7.92
C SER A 43 8.49 -7.42 -7.64
N ILE A 44 8.19 -8.23 -6.65
CA ILE A 44 6.85 -8.47 -6.13
C ILE A 44 6.86 -8.04 -4.68
N ASN A 45 6.09 -7.00 -4.37
CA ASN A 45 5.90 -6.51 -3.02
C ASN A 45 4.62 -7.11 -2.45
N ASN A 46 4.65 -7.47 -1.17
CA ASN A 46 3.57 -8.11 -0.43
C ASN A 46 3.07 -9.39 -1.13
N ILE A 47 3.97 -10.37 -1.29
CA ILE A 47 3.67 -11.68 -1.88
C ILE A 47 2.50 -12.35 -1.15
N LEU A 48 2.45 -12.23 0.17
CA LEU A 48 1.38 -12.81 0.99
C LEU A 48 0.03 -12.09 0.82
N ASN A 49 0.02 -10.91 0.17
CA ASN A 49 -1.14 -10.03 0.04
C ASN A 49 -1.83 -9.75 1.39
N THR A 50 -1.01 -9.62 2.44
CA THR A 50 -1.49 -9.32 3.78
C THR A 50 -2.16 -7.95 3.75
N LYS A 51 -3.42 -7.89 4.15
CA LYS A 51 -4.15 -6.62 4.29
C LYS A 51 -3.68 -5.93 5.56
N ASN A 52 -3.01 -4.79 5.41
CA ASN A 52 -2.60 -3.93 6.51
C ASN A 52 -3.46 -2.66 6.51
N GLU A 53 -4.56 -2.72 7.25
CA GLU A 53 -5.39 -1.55 7.47
C GLU A 53 -4.63 -0.53 8.31
N THR A 54 -4.69 0.73 7.89
CA THR A 54 -4.18 1.87 8.66
C THR A 54 -5.01 2.02 9.94
N ASN A 55 -4.38 2.48 11.01
CA ASN A 55 -5.07 2.76 12.29
C ASN A 55 -5.98 4.01 12.20
N GLY A 56 -5.95 4.74 11.09
CA GLY A 56 -6.76 5.93 10.88
C GLY A 56 -8.18 5.60 10.44
N ILE A 57 -9.17 6.17 11.13
CA ILE A 57 -10.53 6.26 10.62
C ILE A 57 -10.55 7.37 9.58
N HIS A 58 -10.91 7.05 8.35
CA HIS A 58 -11.05 8.03 7.29
C HIS A 58 -12.53 8.32 7.03
N TYR A 59 -12.84 9.59 6.88
CA TYR A 59 -14.18 10.07 6.57
C TYR A 59 -14.28 10.41 5.09
N ASN A 60 -15.46 10.22 4.51
CA ASN A 60 -15.78 10.81 3.21
C ASN A 60 -15.91 12.34 3.33
N THR A 61 -15.94 13.03 2.19
CA THR A 61 -15.94 14.51 2.13
C THR A 61 -17.06 15.15 2.95
N ASP A 62 -18.23 14.49 3.01
CA ASP A 62 -19.40 14.98 3.73
C ASP A 62 -19.50 14.42 5.16
N TYR A 63 -18.46 13.73 5.65
CA TYR A 63 -18.36 13.14 6.98
C TYR A 63 -19.54 12.22 7.39
N SER A 64 -20.30 11.73 6.42
CA SER A 64 -21.47 10.89 6.62
C SER A 64 -21.12 9.41 6.81
N ASN A 65 -19.97 8.98 6.29
CA ASN A 65 -19.50 7.59 6.33
C ASN A 65 -18.00 7.48 6.62
N THR A 66 -17.61 6.38 7.24
CA THR A 66 -16.21 6.01 7.51
C THR A 66 -15.75 4.89 6.60
N TYR A 67 -14.47 4.89 6.20
CA TYR A 67 -13.85 3.79 5.46
C TYR A 67 -12.43 3.52 5.96
N SER A 68 -11.99 2.26 5.86
CA SER A 68 -10.60 1.87 6.14
C SER A 68 -9.70 2.16 4.94
N LYS A 69 -8.56 2.79 5.17
CA LYS A 69 -7.45 2.75 4.20
C LYS A 69 -6.52 1.59 4.51
N TYR A 70 -5.94 1.03 3.45
CA TYR A 70 -4.93 0.00 3.53
C TYR A 70 -3.60 0.60 3.09
N HIS A 71 -2.48 0.14 3.66
CA HIS A 71 -1.20 0.41 3.01
C HIS A 71 -1.08 -0.44 1.73
N THR A 72 0.07 -0.32 1.06
CA THR A 72 0.30 -0.91 -0.26
C THR A 72 0.02 -2.42 -0.24
N LEU A 73 -0.99 -2.82 -1.02
CA LEU A 73 -1.35 -4.21 -1.27
C LEU A 73 -0.31 -4.88 -2.19
N ARG A 74 -0.56 -6.12 -2.61
CA ARG A 74 0.32 -6.82 -3.55
C ARG A 74 0.58 -5.97 -4.79
N THR A 75 1.85 -5.66 -5.04
CA THR A 75 2.26 -4.81 -6.16
C THR A 75 3.39 -5.45 -6.93
N PHE A 76 3.33 -5.35 -8.25
CA PHE A 76 4.34 -5.86 -9.17
C PHE A 76 5.10 -4.69 -9.79
N TYR A 77 6.42 -4.78 -9.79
CA TYR A 77 7.31 -3.82 -10.42
C TYR A 77 8.23 -4.57 -11.37
N ALA A 78 8.43 -4.04 -12.56
CA ALA A 78 9.40 -4.56 -13.49
C ALA A 78 10.07 -3.39 -14.18
N GLY A 79 11.34 -3.55 -14.54
CA GLY A 79 12.04 -2.53 -15.28
C GLY A 79 13.34 -3.02 -15.88
N LEU A 80 13.89 -2.12 -16.67
CA LEU A 80 15.05 -2.38 -17.51
C LEU A 80 15.94 -1.14 -17.50
N VAL A 81 17.24 -1.35 -17.32
CA VAL A 81 18.25 -0.30 -17.35
C VAL A 81 19.28 -0.66 -18.42
N LEU A 82 19.45 0.25 -19.38
CA LEU A 82 20.51 0.21 -20.38
C LEU A 82 21.62 1.17 -19.95
N SER A 83 22.87 0.69 -20.00
CA SER A 83 24.06 1.50 -19.75
C SER A 83 24.99 1.37 -20.95
N PHE A 84 25.50 2.49 -21.48
CA PHE A 84 26.37 2.56 -22.65
C PHE A 84 27.78 2.96 -22.26
#